data_AF-A0AAV9WF87-F1
#
_entry.id   AF-A0AAV9WF87-F1
#
_cell.length_a   1.000
_cell.length_b   1.000
_cell.length_c   1.000
_cell.angle_alpha   90.00
_cell.angle_beta   90.00
_cell.angle_gamma   90.00
#
_symmetry.space_group_name_H-M   'P 1'
#
loop_
_entity.id
_entity.type
_entity.pdbx_description
1 polymer ?
#
loop_
_entity_poly.entity_id
_entity_poly.type
_entity_poly.pdbx_seq_one_letter_code
_entity_poly.pdbx_strand_id
1 'polypeptide(L)'
;MRSTTKQNSRDYGASESTALLTPSVELDDLGEPAKLIPRHRLRIRKLLLVVLVITLLTPIYHIARFLHSANPRPPLVPWRYYSRQHVYGLTSATPSINEFINPDFFPAGVAGCVRLLTGKTSQSDHLLVYVQIYSTEPSTVEYITPLASADDVSVTSVRSKPMNHNPAHRTFVDVYIYTHPSANLSHLSISTNTLPIEIPASVRLTTEKLSLSSNHHISNEGGEDLRAGHISLSSAFGVINGSWAFDTTFVANAGGNNALLKLQPRTHRPGNISISAKYHISATIPFETSQKKDTTISILSERGNINAHLLASTFTNITAAAGDIIGRLLPTGMSTVETYSKFNTSLVIERPGAFKARHVAYDGWIDVEYPDEWTGGIKVESLHRRAEILGIDGAEVGGVVREREGKVYLNGQGEGRVEVFGGEDAVFRFRG
;
A
#
# COMPACT_ATOMS: atom_id res chain seq x y z
N MET A 1 -56.92 67.83 -19.65
CA MET A 1 -57.32 67.74 -18.23
C MET A 1 -56.32 68.57 -17.43
N ARG A 2 -56.46 69.90 -17.39
CA ARG A 2 -57.09 70.71 -16.31
C ARG A 2 -56.80 70.20 -14.89
N SER A 3 -56.29 70.96 -13.93
CA SER A 3 -55.50 72.20 -13.87
C SER A 3 -55.02 72.36 -12.42
N THR A 4 -53.90 73.07 -12.22
CA THR A 4 -53.67 74.08 -11.17
C THR A 4 -53.69 73.73 -9.67
N THR A 5 -52.47 73.81 -9.10
CA THR A 5 -52.03 74.75 -8.04
C THR A 5 -52.32 74.46 -6.55
N LYS A 6 -51.19 74.34 -5.81
CA LYS A 6 -50.80 74.88 -4.48
C LYS A 6 -51.78 74.91 -3.29
N GLN A 7 -51.16 74.56 -2.15
CA GLN A 7 -50.96 75.35 -0.91
C GLN A 7 -51.54 74.78 0.40
N ASN A 8 -50.61 74.51 1.32
CA ASN A 8 -50.60 74.68 2.79
C ASN A 8 -51.94 74.88 3.53
N SER A 9 -52.13 74.16 4.66
CA SER A 9 -52.05 74.70 6.03
C SER A 9 -52.48 73.69 7.11
N ARG A 10 -51.98 73.91 8.33
CA ARG A 10 -52.07 73.14 9.59
C ARG A 10 -53.46 73.09 10.26
N ASP A 11 -53.66 71.99 11.00
CA ASP A 11 -54.21 71.77 12.37
C ASP A 11 -55.51 72.42 12.90
N TYR A 12 -55.97 71.78 13.99
CA TYR A 12 -57.16 71.93 14.86
C TYR A 12 -58.40 71.13 14.37
N GLY A 13 -59.09 70.31 15.16
CA GLY A 13 -59.08 70.09 16.61
C GLY A 13 -60.53 70.07 17.15
N ALA A 14 -60.86 68.99 17.87
CA ALA A 14 -61.82 68.91 18.99
C ALA A 14 -63.35 68.75 18.81
N SER A 15 -63.87 68.07 19.86
CA SER A 15 -65.23 67.96 20.43
C SER A 15 -66.26 67.02 19.79
N GLU A 16 -67.16 66.33 20.52
CA GLU A 16 -67.36 65.97 21.96
C GLU A 16 -68.73 65.26 22.02
N SER A 17 -68.94 64.28 22.90
CA SER A 17 -70.18 64.15 23.73
C SER A 17 -70.19 62.87 24.60
N THR A 18 -69.84 63.08 25.86
CA THR A 18 -70.52 62.75 27.14
C THR A 18 -71.32 61.45 27.40
N ALA A 19 -71.09 60.98 28.63
CA ALA A 19 -71.52 59.82 29.41
C ALA A 19 -73.01 59.67 29.78
N LEU A 20 -73.39 58.48 30.25
CA LEU A 20 -74.44 58.25 31.28
C LEU A 20 -74.16 56.98 32.12
N LEU A 21 -73.89 57.22 33.41
CA LEU A 21 -74.21 56.54 34.68
C LEU A 21 -74.34 55.00 34.85
N THR A 22 -73.84 54.60 36.03
CA THR A 22 -73.72 53.29 36.72
C THR A 22 -75.04 52.63 37.16
N PRO A 23 -74.98 51.36 37.59
CA PRO A 23 -75.27 51.10 39.01
C PRO A 23 -74.24 50.20 39.71
N SER A 24 -74.15 50.43 41.01
CA SER A 24 -73.35 49.75 42.04
C SER A 24 -73.98 48.44 42.53
N VAL A 25 -73.16 47.41 42.72
CA VAL A 25 -73.45 46.25 43.57
C VAL A 25 -72.20 45.93 44.38
N GLU A 26 -72.31 46.01 45.71
CA GLU A 26 -71.37 45.42 46.66
C GLU A 26 -71.65 43.92 46.80
N LEU A 27 -70.61 43.09 46.84
CA LEU A 27 -70.61 41.82 47.56
C LEU A 27 -69.17 41.41 47.90
N ASP A 28 -69.02 41.05 49.17
CA ASP A 28 -67.80 40.79 49.93
C ASP A 28 -66.91 39.63 49.45
N ASP A 29 -65.60 39.92 49.50
CA ASP A 29 -64.50 39.20 50.16
C ASP A 29 -64.05 37.77 49.78
N LEU A 30 -62.71 37.63 49.80
CA LEU A 30 -61.83 36.45 49.83
C LEU A 30 -61.57 35.63 48.54
N GLY A 31 -60.42 35.92 47.92
CA GLY A 31 -59.73 35.01 46.99
C GLY A 31 -58.36 35.52 46.53
N GLU A 32 -57.34 35.28 47.35
CA GLU A 32 -55.87 35.35 47.12
C GLU A 32 -55.28 36.32 46.06
N PRO A 33 -54.30 37.19 46.40
CA PRO A 33 -53.51 37.86 45.38
C PRO A 33 -52.59 36.82 44.72
N ALA A 34 -52.93 36.41 43.51
CA ALA A 34 -52.05 35.66 42.63
C ALA A 34 -50.70 36.40 42.57
N LYS A 35 -49.68 35.86 43.24
CA LYS A 35 -48.32 36.38 43.24
C LYS A 35 -47.86 36.52 41.79
N LEU A 36 -47.90 37.74 41.26
CA LEU A 36 -47.30 38.06 39.97
C LEU A 36 -45.83 37.65 40.02
N ILE A 37 -45.50 36.54 39.36
CA ILE A 37 -44.13 36.11 39.20
C ILE A 37 -43.41 37.26 38.47
N PRO A 38 -42.36 37.85 39.05
CA PRO A 38 -41.66 38.98 38.42
C PRO A 38 -41.21 38.58 37.01
N ARG A 39 -41.47 39.42 36.01
CA ARG A 39 -41.15 39.16 34.58
C ARG A 39 -39.71 38.67 34.37
N HIS A 40 -38.78 39.06 35.24
CA HIS A 40 -37.39 38.59 35.25
C HIS A 40 -37.23 37.10 35.60
N ARG A 41 -38.00 36.55 36.54
CA ARG A 41 -37.95 35.11 36.88
C ARG A 41 -38.45 34.23 35.73
N LEU A 42 -39.42 34.74 34.96
CA LEU A 42 -39.95 34.05 33.78
C LEU A 42 -38.93 34.06 32.62
N ARG A 43 -38.21 35.17 32.43
CA ARG A 43 -37.09 35.26 31.48
C ARG A 43 -35.93 34.33 31.86
N ILE A 44 -35.55 34.28 33.13
CA ILE A 44 -34.51 33.37 33.63
C ILE A 44 -34.92 31.91 33.43
N ARG A 45 -36.15 31.52 33.76
CA ARG A 45 -36.64 30.15 33.53
C ARG A 45 -36.61 29.76 32.05
N LYS A 46 -37.01 30.67 31.15
CA LYS A 46 -36.92 30.43 29.70
C LYS A 46 -35.47 30.28 29.24
N LEU A 47 -34.56 31.11 29.74
CA LEU A 47 -33.13 31.02 29.40
C LEU A 47 -32.51 29.71 29.92
N LEU A 48 -32.85 29.31 31.14
CA LEU A 48 -32.37 28.07 31.76
C LEU A 48 -32.88 26.84 31.03
N LEU A 49 -34.16 26.86 30.59
CA LEU A 49 -34.71 25.81 29.73
C LEU A 49 -33.98 25.74 28.38
N VAL A 50 -33.71 26.88 27.74
CA VAL A 50 -32.96 26.94 26.47
C VAL A 50 -31.54 26.39 26.65
N VAL A 51 -30.84 26.79 27.70
CA VAL A 51 -29.49 26.29 28.02
C VAL A 51 -29.54 24.79 28.28
N LEU A 52 -30.51 24.30 29.05
CA LEU A 52 -30.70 22.87 29.34
C LEU A 52 -31.01 22.05 28.08
N VAL A 53 -31.85 22.60 27.19
CA VAL A 53 -32.17 21.98 25.90
C VAL A 53 -30.94 21.95 25.00
N ILE A 54 -30.15 23.01 24.95
CA ILE A 54 -28.89 23.04 24.18
C ILE A 54 -27.90 22.04 24.77
N THR A 55 -27.68 22.01 26.09
CA THR A 55 -26.72 21.08 26.71
C THR A 55 -27.14 19.61 26.59
N LEU A 56 -28.43 19.30 26.48
CA LEU A 56 -28.93 17.95 26.20
C LEU A 56 -28.87 17.58 24.70
N LEU A 57 -29.30 18.48 23.82
CA LEU A 57 -29.37 18.18 22.38
C LEU A 57 -28.01 18.19 21.69
N THR A 58 -27.06 19.00 22.16
CA THR A 58 -25.72 19.10 21.57
C THR A 58 -24.95 17.77 21.61
N PRO A 59 -24.83 17.06 22.75
CA PRO A 59 -24.18 15.75 22.79
C PRO A 59 -24.96 14.69 21.99
N ILE A 60 -26.29 14.71 22.01
CA ILE A 60 -27.11 13.78 21.21
C ILE A 60 -26.86 14.00 19.72
N TYR A 61 -26.82 15.25 19.26
CA TYR A 61 -26.49 15.60 17.88
C TYR A 61 -25.06 15.18 17.50
N HIS A 62 -24.08 15.39 18.38
CA HIS A 62 -22.71 14.94 18.13
C HIS A 62 -22.59 13.42 18.06
N ILE A 63 -23.29 12.68 18.94
CA ILE A 63 -23.35 11.21 18.92
C ILE A 63 -24.06 10.72 17.66
N ALA A 64 -25.22 11.30 17.32
CA ALA A 64 -25.96 10.96 16.11
C ALA A 64 -25.12 11.22 14.84
N ARG A 65 -24.43 12.37 14.76
CA ARG A 65 -23.53 12.70 13.66
C ARG A 65 -22.27 11.83 13.63
N PHE A 66 -21.80 11.37 14.79
CA PHE A 66 -20.71 10.41 14.89
C PHE A 66 -21.12 9.05 14.32
N LEU A 67 -22.32 8.58 14.69
CA LEU A 67 -22.89 7.31 14.23
C LEU A 67 -23.30 7.34 12.74
N HIS A 68 -23.81 8.47 12.24
CA HIS A 68 -24.29 8.64 10.87
C HIS A 68 -23.23 9.19 9.90
N SER A 69 -21.96 9.23 10.30
CA SER A 69 -20.88 9.68 9.42
C SER A 69 -20.71 8.71 8.24
N ALA A 70 -21.06 9.17 7.04
CA ALA A 70 -20.91 8.43 5.78
C ALA A 70 -19.44 8.08 5.46
N ASN A 71 -18.50 8.87 5.97
CA ASN A 71 -17.07 8.67 5.75
C ASN A 71 -16.45 7.76 6.84
N PRO A 72 -15.47 6.91 6.47
CA PRO A 72 -14.63 6.21 7.44
C PRO A 72 -13.82 7.21 8.29
N ARG A 73 -13.34 6.81 9.46
CA ARG A 73 -12.55 7.68 10.34
C ARG A 73 -11.27 6.98 10.76
N PRO A 74 -10.13 7.69 10.79
CA PRO A 74 -8.91 7.17 11.37
C PRO A 74 -9.08 6.94 12.89
N PRO A 75 -8.20 6.13 13.51
CA PRO A 75 -8.11 6.00 14.97
C PRO A 75 -8.00 7.36 15.67
N LEU A 76 -8.49 7.44 16.90
CA LEU A 76 -8.38 8.66 17.69
C LEU A 76 -6.94 8.84 18.18
N VAL A 77 -6.41 10.06 18.02
CA VAL A 77 -5.14 10.43 18.65
C VAL A 77 -5.35 10.49 20.17
N PRO A 78 -4.48 9.88 20.98
CA PRO A 78 -4.59 9.96 22.43
C PRO A 78 -4.57 11.41 22.93
N TRP A 79 -5.46 11.74 23.88
CA TRP A 79 -5.68 13.10 24.40
C TRP A 79 -4.44 13.79 24.97
N ARG A 80 -3.39 13.02 25.32
CA ARG A 80 -2.11 13.51 25.84
C ARG A 80 -1.20 14.15 24.78
N TYR A 81 -1.55 14.05 23.50
CA TYR A 81 -0.77 14.63 22.41
C TYR A 81 -1.46 15.87 21.87
N TYR A 82 -0.66 16.87 21.50
CA TYR A 82 -1.11 17.94 20.62
C TYR A 82 -1.27 17.35 19.23
N SER A 83 -2.38 17.65 18.56
CA SER A 83 -2.68 17.05 17.27
C SER A 83 -3.38 18.00 16.30
N ARG A 84 -3.13 17.77 15.01
CA ARG A 84 -3.88 18.32 13.90
C ARG A 84 -4.30 17.17 13.00
N GLN A 85 -5.53 17.25 12.51
CA GLN A 85 -6.07 16.29 11.55
C GLN A 85 -6.61 17.04 10.35
N HIS A 86 -6.19 16.60 9.17
CA HIS A 86 -6.65 17.12 7.89
C HIS A 86 -7.34 16.01 7.11
N VAL A 87 -8.34 16.38 6.31
CA VAL A 87 -9.13 15.46 5.49
C VAL A 87 -9.21 16.02 4.08
N TYR A 88 -8.88 15.20 3.10
CA TYR A 88 -8.89 15.55 1.69
C TYR A 88 -9.64 14.48 0.90
N GLY A 89 -10.54 14.90 0.02
CA GLY A 89 -11.20 14.05 -0.96
C GLY A 89 -10.50 14.18 -2.31
N LEU A 90 -10.13 13.06 -2.92
CA LEU A 90 -9.57 13.01 -4.27
C LEU A 90 -10.54 12.26 -5.19
N THR A 91 -10.95 12.92 -6.27
CA THR A 91 -11.85 12.35 -7.29
C THR A 91 -11.13 12.00 -8.59
N SER A 92 -9.83 12.31 -8.68
CA SER A 92 -9.01 12.02 -9.84
C SER A 92 -8.99 10.54 -10.21
N ALA A 93 -8.74 10.25 -11.49
CA ALA A 93 -8.39 8.92 -11.96
C ALA A 93 -6.91 8.57 -11.67
N THR A 94 -6.06 9.58 -11.47
CA THR A 94 -4.62 9.40 -11.27
C THR A 94 -4.12 10.05 -9.96
N PRO A 95 -4.68 9.71 -8.79
CA PRO A 95 -4.32 10.36 -7.54
C PRO A 95 -2.89 10.06 -7.09
N SER A 96 -2.23 11.07 -6.53
CA SER A 96 -0.93 10.95 -5.87
C SER A 96 -0.97 11.37 -4.40
N ILE A 97 -0.29 10.60 -3.56
CA ILE A 97 -0.10 10.90 -2.15
C ILE A 97 1.40 10.89 -1.87
N ASN A 98 1.90 12.02 -1.40
CA ASN A 98 3.31 12.27 -1.24
C ASN A 98 3.64 12.69 0.19
N GLU A 99 4.72 12.18 0.75
CA GLU A 99 5.28 12.60 2.02
C GLU A 99 6.78 12.87 1.83
N PHE A 100 7.16 14.13 2.05
CA PHE A 100 8.52 14.63 1.91
C PHE A 100 8.88 15.50 3.10
N ILE A 101 8.87 14.91 4.29
CA ILE A 101 9.28 15.59 5.52
C ILE A 101 10.80 15.54 5.60
N ASN A 102 11.44 16.68 5.88
CA ASN A 102 12.87 16.66 6.14
C ASN A 102 13.14 16.09 7.56
N PRO A 103 13.75 14.90 7.69
CA PRO A 103 14.02 14.31 8.99
C PRO A 103 14.98 15.15 9.84
N ASP A 104 15.86 15.95 9.22
CA ASP A 104 16.82 16.81 9.92
C ASP A 104 16.15 17.89 10.78
N PHE A 105 14.88 18.19 10.52
CA PHE A 105 14.12 19.14 11.33
C PHE A 105 13.57 18.54 12.62
N PHE A 106 13.61 17.22 12.76
CA PHE A 106 13.05 16.49 13.89
C PHE A 106 14.16 15.65 14.55
N PRO A 107 14.82 16.16 15.61
CA PRO A 107 15.95 15.47 16.25
C PRO A 107 15.65 14.05 16.74
N ALA A 108 14.39 13.79 17.14
CA ALA A 108 13.92 12.47 17.56
C ALA A 108 13.43 11.59 16.39
N GLY A 109 13.51 12.09 15.16
CA GLY A 109 12.89 11.52 13.97
C GLY A 109 11.39 11.78 13.87
N VAL A 110 10.83 11.33 12.75
CA VAL A 110 9.39 11.27 12.50
C VAL A 110 9.00 9.81 12.43
N ALA A 111 7.99 9.43 13.20
CA ALA A 111 7.42 8.08 13.19
C ALA A 111 6.00 8.10 12.62
N GLY A 112 5.45 6.92 12.34
CA GLY A 112 4.11 6.76 11.78
C GLY A 112 4.16 5.92 10.52
N CYS A 113 3.18 6.10 9.64
CA CYS A 113 3.05 5.28 8.44
C CYS A 113 2.02 5.86 7.46
N VAL A 114 2.05 5.37 6.23
CA VAL A 114 0.98 5.55 5.25
C VAL A 114 0.22 4.24 5.11
N ARG A 115 -1.08 4.25 5.44
CA ARG A 115 -1.95 3.07 5.37
C ARG A 115 -2.95 3.22 4.24
N LEU A 116 -2.95 2.26 3.32
CA LEU A 116 -4.02 2.10 2.35
C LEU A 116 -5.11 1.22 2.95
N LEU A 117 -6.35 1.68 2.94
CA LEU A 117 -7.49 1.04 3.60
C LEU A 117 -8.71 1.01 2.68
N THR A 118 -9.63 0.09 2.94
CA THR A 118 -10.97 0.11 2.32
C THR A 118 -11.85 1.12 3.04
N GLY A 119 -12.41 2.07 2.30
CA GLY A 119 -13.40 3.01 2.83
C GLY A 119 -14.83 2.47 2.78
N LYS A 120 -15.80 3.35 2.98
CA LYS A 120 -17.23 3.00 2.98
C LYS A 120 -17.81 3.18 1.57
N THR A 121 -18.86 2.44 1.23
CA THR A 121 -19.63 2.64 -0.02
C THR A 121 -20.41 3.96 -0.05
N SER A 122 -20.56 4.61 1.10
CA SER A 122 -21.24 5.91 1.23
C SER A 122 -20.28 7.11 1.14
N GLN A 123 -18.97 6.89 0.98
CA GLN A 123 -18.04 8.00 0.82
C GLN A 123 -18.22 8.68 -0.54
N SER A 124 -18.06 10.00 -0.61
CA SER A 124 -18.28 10.80 -1.81
C SER A 124 -17.16 10.71 -2.84
N ASP A 125 -15.93 10.59 -2.37
CA ASP A 125 -14.71 10.71 -3.18
C ASP A 125 -14.14 9.34 -3.52
N HIS A 126 -13.34 9.23 -4.59
CA HIS A 126 -12.67 7.98 -4.92
C HIS A 126 -11.66 7.59 -3.84
N LEU A 127 -10.92 8.58 -3.32
CA LEU A 127 -10.08 8.43 -2.15
C LEU A 127 -10.41 9.48 -1.10
N LEU A 128 -10.44 9.07 0.16
CA LEU A 128 -10.43 9.95 1.32
C LEU A 128 -9.09 9.81 2.04
N VAL A 129 -8.31 10.89 2.04
CA VAL A 129 -7.00 10.95 2.69
C VAL A 129 -7.12 11.70 4.00
N TYR A 130 -6.79 11.02 5.10
CA TYR A 130 -6.68 11.61 6.43
C TYR A 130 -5.22 11.74 6.80
N VAL A 131 -4.78 12.95 7.15
CA VAL A 131 -3.42 13.19 7.66
C VAL A 131 -3.54 13.56 9.13
N GLN A 132 -3.02 12.71 10.01
CA GLN A 132 -2.93 12.95 11.45
C GLN A 132 -1.49 13.27 11.82
N ILE A 133 -1.29 14.46 12.36
CA ILE A 133 0.01 14.93 12.85
C ILE A 133 -0.13 15.15 14.33
N TYR A 134 0.71 14.50 15.14
CA TYR A 134 0.65 14.66 16.58
C TYR A 134 2.01 14.52 17.25
N SER A 135 2.16 15.19 18.39
CA SER A 135 3.42 15.25 19.14
C SER A 135 3.14 15.48 20.63
N THR A 136 4.11 15.16 21.48
CA THR A 136 4.10 15.57 22.90
C THR A 136 4.30 17.08 23.05
N GLU A 137 4.71 17.77 21.98
CA GLU A 137 4.97 19.21 21.97
C GLU A 137 4.14 19.91 20.88
N PRO A 138 3.48 21.04 21.18
CA PRO A 138 2.60 21.70 20.22
C PRO A 138 3.34 22.29 19.02
N SER A 139 4.53 22.86 19.24
CA SER A 139 5.33 23.54 18.22
C SER A 139 5.70 22.60 17.07
N THR A 140 5.94 21.33 17.36
CA THR A 140 6.35 20.31 16.37
C THR A 140 5.26 20.02 15.35
N VAL A 141 4.00 20.03 15.79
CA VAL A 141 2.84 19.80 14.92
C VAL A 141 2.72 20.91 13.87
N GLU A 142 3.19 22.12 14.16
CA GLU A 142 3.12 23.26 13.24
C GLU A 142 4.18 23.24 12.14
N TYR A 143 5.19 22.38 12.25
CA TYR A 143 6.29 22.30 11.27
C TYR A 143 5.96 21.43 10.08
N ILE A 144 4.88 20.66 10.15
CA ILE A 144 4.40 19.78 9.09
C ILE A 144 3.11 20.37 8.57
N THR A 145 2.99 20.51 7.26
CA THR A 145 1.76 20.96 6.62
C THR A 145 1.40 20.06 5.45
N PRO A 146 0.18 19.51 5.47
CA PRO A 146 -0.39 18.89 4.30
C PRO A 146 -0.94 19.96 3.35
N LEU A 147 -0.53 19.87 2.09
CA LEU A 147 -1.04 20.61 0.95
C LEU A 147 -1.86 19.64 0.10
N ALA A 148 -2.95 20.11 -0.49
CA ALA A 148 -3.77 19.29 -1.36
C ALA A 148 -4.24 20.08 -2.58
N SER A 149 -4.36 19.35 -3.68
CA SER A 149 -5.04 19.75 -4.91
C SER A 149 -6.15 18.73 -5.22
N ALA A 150 -6.77 18.82 -6.40
CA ALA A 150 -7.78 17.86 -6.81
C ALA A 150 -7.23 16.43 -7.01
N ASP A 151 -5.94 16.33 -7.34
CA ASP A 151 -5.30 15.08 -7.74
C ASP A 151 -4.17 14.64 -6.78
N ASP A 152 -3.68 15.54 -5.92
CA ASP A 152 -2.51 15.30 -5.09
C ASP A 152 -2.73 15.71 -3.63
N VAL A 153 -2.19 14.92 -2.71
CA VAL A 153 -1.97 15.32 -1.31
C VAL A 153 -0.49 15.18 -1.01
N SER A 154 0.15 16.29 -0.62
CA SER A 154 1.57 16.32 -0.27
C SER A 154 1.76 16.79 1.17
N VAL A 155 2.43 15.98 1.99
CA VAL A 155 2.78 16.28 3.37
C VAL A 155 4.26 16.70 3.42
N THR A 156 4.51 17.97 3.77
CA THR A 156 5.88 18.52 3.75
C THR A 156 6.21 19.25 5.04
N SER A 157 7.50 19.41 5.32
CA SER A 157 7.97 20.34 6.34
C SER A 157 7.96 21.80 5.84
N VAL A 158 7.53 22.75 6.67
CA VAL A 158 7.30 24.15 6.27
C VAL A 158 8.49 25.07 6.52
N ARG A 159 9.37 24.74 7.47
CA ARG A 159 10.46 25.63 7.90
C ARG A 159 11.77 25.35 7.17
N SER A 160 12.65 26.36 7.14
CA SER A 160 14.00 26.27 6.56
C SER A 160 15.09 25.97 7.59
N LYS A 161 14.74 25.82 8.88
CA LYS A 161 15.69 25.59 9.97
C LYS A 161 15.26 24.41 10.84
N PRO A 162 16.21 23.58 11.32
CA PRO A 162 15.94 22.52 12.28
C PRO A 162 15.28 23.03 13.56
N MET A 163 14.44 22.20 14.18
CA MET A 163 13.92 22.52 15.52
C MET A 163 15.06 22.43 16.54
N ASN A 164 15.32 23.53 17.25
CA ASN A 164 16.11 23.52 18.49
C ASN A 164 15.24 23.01 19.64
N HIS A 165 14.83 21.75 19.60
CA HIS A 165 13.98 21.13 20.62
C HIS A 165 14.64 19.91 21.24
N ASN A 166 14.15 19.55 22.42
CA ASN A 166 14.64 18.41 23.18
C ASN A 166 14.40 17.12 22.37
N PRO A 167 15.43 16.27 22.16
CA PRO A 167 15.31 15.00 21.44
C PRO A 167 14.35 13.99 22.09
N ALA A 168 13.83 14.28 23.28
CA ALA A 168 12.75 13.50 23.89
C ALA A 168 11.37 13.68 23.22
N HIS A 169 11.17 14.74 22.40
CA HIS A 169 9.88 15.00 21.76
C HIS A 169 9.72 14.22 20.46
N ARG A 170 8.79 13.27 20.46
CA ARG A 170 8.51 12.41 19.30
C ARG A 170 7.37 12.99 18.48
N THR A 171 7.59 13.03 17.17
CA THR A 171 6.61 13.45 16.18
C THR A 171 6.04 12.23 15.49
N PHE A 172 4.73 12.22 15.31
CA PHE A 172 4.03 11.17 14.59
C PHE A 172 3.25 11.76 13.43
N VAL A 173 3.34 11.10 12.27
CA VAL A 173 2.59 11.42 11.08
C VAL A 173 1.98 10.14 10.55
N ASP A 174 0.67 10.03 10.65
CA ASP A 174 -0.08 8.93 10.05
C ASP A 174 -0.94 9.45 8.90
N VAL A 175 -0.82 8.79 7.75
CA VAL A 175 -1.65 9.07 6.57
C VAL A 175 -2.53 7.86 6.32
N TYR A 176 -3.85 8.03 6.41
CA TYR A 176 -4.82 6.98 6.12
C TYR A 176 -5.51 7.29 4.80
N ILE A 177 -5.37 6.40 3.83
CA ILE A 177 -5.94 6.53 2.49
C ILE A 177 -7.08 5.52 2.39
N TYR A 178 -8.31 5.98 2.52
CA TYR A 178 -9.49 5.16 2.34
C TYR A 178 -9.90 5.16 0.87
N THR A 179 -9.93 3.98 0.27
CA THR A 179 -10.35 3.77 -1.12
C THR A 179 -11.86 3.54 -1.19
N HIS A 180 -12.55 4.16 -2.14
CA HIS A 180 -13.92 3.79 -2.45
C HIS A 180 -13.97 2.35 -2.98
N PRO A 181 -14.79 1.44 -2.39
CA PRO A 181 -14.82 0.05 -2.82
C PRO A 181 -15.14 -0.15 -4.30
N SER A 182 -15.84 0.81 -4.91
CA SER A 182 -16.19 0.85 -6.34
C SER A 182 -15.31 1.80 -7.17
N ALA A 183 -14.30 2.45 -6.58
CA ALA A 183 -13.39 3.28 -7.37
C ALA A 183 -12.56 2.40 -8.30
N ASN A 184 -12.46 2.85 -9.55
CA ASN A 184 -11.53 2.31 -10.53
C ASN A 184 -10.57 3.42 -10.94
N LEU A 185 -9.31 3.28 -10.54
CA LEU A 185 -8.29 4.29 -10.79
C LEU A 185 -7.46 3.89 -12.00
N SER A 186 -7.00 4.87 -12.79
CA SER A 186 -5.98 4.61 -13.81
C SER A 186 -4.61 4.44 -13.15
N HIS A 187 -4.28 5.27 -12.17
CA HIS A 187 -3.00 5.16 -11.47
C HIS A 187 -3.09 5.66 -10.03
N LEU A 188 -2.68 4.84 -9.06
CA LEU A 188 -2.42 5.29 -7.70
C LEU A 188 -0.91 5.36 -7.46
N SER A 189 -0.42 6.54 -7.08
CA SER A 189 0.97 6.74 -6.69
C SER A 189 1.08 7.15 -5.22
N ILE A 190 1.88 6.44 -4.44
CA ILE A 190 2.17 6.78 -3.04
C ILE A 190 3.69 6.84 -2.90
N SER A 191 4.23 8.00 -2.51
CA SER A 191 5.65 8.20 -2.30
C SER A 191 5.93 8.78 -0.92
N THR A 192 6.87 8.19 -0.18
CA THR A 192 7.24 8.65 1.17
C THR A 192 8.75 8.62 1.34
N ASN A 193 9.30 9.55 2.12
CA ASN A 193 10.73 9.57 2.42
C ASN A 193 11.05 9.26 3.88
N THR A 194 10.09 9.37 4.80
CA THR A 194 10.27 9.06 6.23
C THR A 194 9.33 7.99 6.75
N LEU A 195 8.24 7.70 6.04
CA LEU A 195 7.20 6.78 6.52
C LEU A 195 7.21 5.44 5.77
N PRO A 196 6.98 4.29 6.43
CA PRO A 196 6.65 3.05 5.74
C PRO A 196 5.26 3.12 5.08
N ILE A 197 5.02 2.27 4.09
CA ILE A 197 3.72 2.09 3.44
C ILE A 197 3.18 0.71 3.84
N GLU A 198 1.96 0.68 4.38
CA GLU A 198 1.30 -0.54 4.85
C GLU A 198 -0.04 -0.74 4.13
N ILE A 199 -0.27 -1.96 3.61
CA ILE A 199 -1.53 -2.39 3.01
C ILE A 199 -2.03 -3.61 3.80
N PRO A 200 -3.03 -3.45 4.69
CA PRO A 200 -3.61 -4.56 5.42
C PRO A 200 -4.41 -5.53 4.53
N ALA A 201 -4.70 -6.72 5.04
CA ALA A 201 -5.28 -7.83 4.26
C ALA A 201 -6.67 -7.56 3.60
N SER A 202 -7.40 -6.53 4.03
CA SER A 202 -8.80 -6.29 3.63
C SER A 202 -8.99 -5.10 2.67
N VAL A 203 -7.94 -4.71 1.97
CA VAL A 203 -7.97 -3.56 1.04
C VAL A 203 -8.62 -3.93 -0.29
N ARG A 204 -9.67 -3.18 -0.66
CA ARG A 204 -10.37 -3.23 -1.94
C ARG A 204 -9.94 -2.07 -2.80
N LEU A 205 -9.14 -2.38 -3.81
CA LEU A 205 -8.65 -1.40 -4.76
C LEU A 205 -8.67 -2.03 -6.15
N THR A 206 -9.19 -1.32 -7.14
CA THR A 206 -8.97 -1.64 -8.55
C THR A 206 -8.25 -0.48 -9.21
N THR A 207 -7.07 -0.75 -9.78
CA THR A 207 -6.28 0.25 -10.48
C THR A 207 -5.56 -0.34 -11.70
N GLU A 208 -5.34 0.43 -12.77
CA GLU A 208 -4.49 -0.04 -13.87
C GLU A 208 -3.01 -0.04 -13.47
N LYS A 209 -2.59 0.94 -12.66
CA LYS A 209 -1.22 1.04 -12.15
C LYS A 209 -1.19 1.35 -10.66
N LEU A 210 -0.31 0.69 -9.93
CA LEU A 210 0.03 0.97 -8.54
C LEU A 210 1.53 1.23 -8.44
N SER A 211 1.89 2.41 -7.94
CA SER A 211 3.29 2.79 -7.71
C SER A 211 3.50 3.18 -6.25
N LEU A 212 4.32 2.41 -5.55
CA LEU A 212 4.63 2.62 -4.14
C LEU A 212 6.14 2.85 -4.02
N SER A 213 6.52 4.00 -3.49
CA SER A 213 7.91 4.36 -3.24
C SER A 213 8.07 4.76 -1.78
N SER A 214 9.05 4.18 -1.09
CA SER A 214 9.37 4.55 0.27
C SER A 214 10.88 4.50 0.47
N ASN A 215 11.44 5.33 1.33
CA ASN A 215 12.78 5.05 1.85
C ASN A 215 12.77 3.90 2.87
N HIS A 216 11.60 3.57 3.40
CA HIS A 216 11.38 2.56 4.43
C HIS A 216 10.60 1.37 3.86
N HIS A 217 10.01 0.58 4.75
CA HIS A 217 9.33 -0.67 4.41
C HIS A 217 8.08 -0.43 3.56
N ILE A 218 7.83 -1.34 2.62
CA ILE A 218 6.56 -1.45 1.89
C ILE A 218 6.00 -2.83 2.18
N SER A 219 4.85 -2.90 2.83
CA SER A 219 4.21 -4.16 3.22
C SER A 219 2.80 -4.30 2.64
N ASN A 220 2.47 -5.52 2.23
CA ASN A 220 1.12 -5.90 1.85
C ASN A 220 0.73 -7.25 2.44
N GLU A 221 -0.10 -7.24 3.48
CA GLU A 221 -0.53 -8.46 4.16
C GLU A 221 -1.45 -9.34 3.28
N GLY A 222 -1.97 -8.77 2.18
CA GLY A 222 -2.58 -9.53 1.10
C GLY A 222 -4.05 -9.89 1.29
N GLY A 223 -4.77 -9.88 0.17
CA GLY A 223 -6.15 -10.35 -0.01
C GLY A 223 -6.48 -10.33 -1.51
N GLU A 224 -7.47 -11.10 -1.96
CA GLU A 224 -7.85 -11.16 -3.40
C GLU A 224 -8.48 -9.86 -3.94
N ASP A 225 -8.64 -8.86 -3.08
CA ASP A 225 -9.42 -7.66 -3.29
C ASP A 225 -8.58 -6.47 -3.81
N LEU A 226 -7.24 -6.53 -3.72
CA LEU A 226 -6.35 -5.59 -4.39
C LEU A 226 -6.07 -6.07 -5.81
N ARG A 227 -6.50 -5.28 -6.81
CA ARG A 227 -6.35 -5.56 -8.24
C ARG A 227 -5.54 -4.43 -8.86
N ALA A 228 -4.37 -4.76 -9.37
CA ALA A 228 -3.53 -3.83 -10.09
C ALA A 228 -3.08 -4.43 -11.42
N GLY A 229 -3.22 -3.67 -12.51
CA GLY A 229 -2.63 -4.00 -13.80
C GLY A 229 -1.11 -4.19 -13.67
N HIS A 230 -0.46 -3.07 -13.38
CA HIS A 230 0.97 -2.94 -13.20
C HIS A 230 1.29 -2.55 -11.75
N ILE A 231 2.22 -3.27 -11.12
CA ILE A 231 2.73 -2.96 -9.79
C ILE A 231 4.19 -2.55 -9.89
N SER A 232 4.53 -1.40 -9.30
CA SER A 232 5.91 -0.91 -9.18
C SER A 232 6.18 -0.53 -7.73
N LEU A 233 7.14 -1.21 -7.12
CA LEU A 233 7.54 -1.04 -5.72
C LEU A 233 9.00 -0.61 -5.67
N SER A 234 9.30 0.43 -4.91
CA SER A 234 10.67 0.90 -4.71
C SER A 234 10.90 1.20 -3.24
N SER A 235 11.87 0.52 -2.63
CA SER A 235 12.35 0.83 -1.30
C SER A 235 13.84 1.17 -1.31
N ALA A 236 14.21 2.35 -0.80
CA ALA A 236 15.62 2.74 -0.75
C ALA A 236 16.41 1.99 0.33
N PHE A 237 15.84 1.83 1.54
CA PHE A 237 16.52 1.20 2.69
C PHE A 237 15.69 0.13 3.39
N GLY A 238 14.38 0.07 3.15
CA GLY A 238 13.47 -0.86 3.80
C GLY A 238 13.27 -2.17 3.03
N VAL A 239 12.65 -3.12 3.72
CA VAL A 239 12.22 -4.40 3.13
C VAL A 239 10.93 -4.18 2.35
N ILE A 240 10.83 -4.79 1.17
CA ILE A 240 9.56 -4.96 0.47
C ILE A 240 9.03 -6.35 0.79
N ASN A 241 7.87 -6.45 1.44
CA ASN A 241 7.28 -7.75 1.76
C ASN A 241 5.78 -7.81 1.46
N GLY A 242 5.27 -9.03 1.30
CA GLY A 242 3.82 -9.27 1.24
C GLY A 242 3.35 -10.10 0.06
N SER A 243 2.02 -10.16 -0.07
CA SER A 243 1.34 -10.86 -1.16
C SER A 243 0.80 -9.88 -2.19
N TRP A 244 1.21 -10.03 -3.45
CA TRP A 244 0.93 -9.08 -4.52
C TRP A 244 0.18 -9.74 -5.67
N ALA A 245 -1.08 -9.37 -5.84
CA ALA A 245 -1.89 -9.80 -6.96
C ALA A 245 -1.81 -8.78 -8.11
N PHE A 246 -1.44 -9.24 -9.30
CA PHE A 246 -1.24 -8.37 -10.47
C PHE A 246 -1.74 -9.02 -11.76
N ASP A 247 -2.04 -8.18 -12.75
CA ASP A 247 -2.57 -8.65 -14.04
C ASP A 247 -1.50 -8.73 -15.12
N THR A 248 -0.65 -7.71 -15.26
CA THR A 248 0.26 -7.56 -16.41
C THR A 248 1.73 -7.42 -16.05
N THR A 249 2.14 -6.60 -15.07
CA THR A 249 3.58 -6.41 -14.80
C THR A 249 3.83 -6.24 -13.32
N PHE A 250 4.93 -6.81 -12.84
CA PHE A 250 5.39 -6.64 -11.47
C PHE A 250 6.85 -6.23 -11.44
N VAL A 251 7.14 -5.08 -10.82
CA VAL A 251 8.49 -4.57 -10.60
C VAL A 251 8.68 -4.27 -9.12
N ALA A 252 9.72 -4.82 -8.51
CA ALA A 252 10.11 -4.51 -7.14
C ALA A 252 11.61 -4.25 -7.05
N ASN A 253 11.99 -3.15 -6.42
CA ASN A 253 13.38 -2.79 -6.15
C ASN A 253 13.60 -2.47 -4.67
N ALA A 254 14.23 -3.39 -3.93
CA ALA A 254 14.66 -3.18 -2.54
C ALA A 254 16.14 -2.77 -2.51
N GLY A 255 16.43 -1.52 -2.89
CA GLY A 255 17.78 -1.03 -3.19
C GLY A 255 18.78 -1.08 -2.03
N GLY A 256 18.29 -1.16 -0.79
CA GLY A 256 19.11 -1.27 0.42
C GLY A 256 18.76 -2.45 1.32
N ASN A 257 17.84 -3.33 0.92
CA ASN A 257 17.35 -4.39 1.81
C ASN A 257 16.91 -5.67 1.08
N ASN A 258 16.14 -6.51 1.78
CA ASN A 258 15.54 -7.75 1.29
C ASN A 258 14.21 -7.53 0.54
N ALA A 259 13.83 -8.49 -0.29
CA ALA A 259 12.49 -8.60 -0.86
C ALA A 259 11.85 -9.97 -0.53
N LEU A 260 10.67 -9.98 0.10
CA LEU A 260 9.97 -11.19 0.55
C LEU A 260 8.56 -11.23 -0.05
N LEU A 261 8.40 -11.89 -1.20
CA LEU A 261 7.28 -11.69 -2.10
C LEU A 261 6.51 -13.00 -2.37
N LYS A 262 5.21 -12.97 -2.14
CA LYS A 262 4.26 -13.94 -2.68
C LYS A 262 3.52 -13.29 -3.83
N LEU A 263 3.73 -13.79 -5.04
CA LEU A 263 3.21 -13.21 -6.27
C LEU A 263 2.01 -14.01 -6.78
N GLN A 264 0.91 -13.31 -7.07
CA GLN A 264 -0.36 -13.91 -7.52
C GLN A 264 -0.79 -13.30 -8.87
N PRO A 265 -0.26 -13.81 -10.00
CA PRO A 265 -0.74 -13.41 -11.32
C PRO A 265 -2.22 -13.77 -11.48
N ARG A 266 -3.08 -12.81 -11.85
CA ARG A 266 -4.53 -13.04 -11.98
C ARG A 266 -4.99 -13.27 -13.40
N THR A 267 -4.44 -12.53 -14.35
CA THR A 267 -4.80 -12.74 -15.76
C THR A 267 -4.08 -13.96 -16.32
N HIS A 268 -4.60 -14.48 -17.41
CA HIS A 268 -3.98 -15.57 -18.16
C HIS A 268 -2.78 -15.10 -19.01
N ARG A 269 -2.43 -13.79 -18.97
CA ARG A 269 -1.29 -13.20 -19.71
C ARG A 269 -0.46 -12.27 -18.81
N PRO A 270 0.13 -12.76 -17.71
CA PRO A 270 1.07 -11.93 -16.96
C PRO A 270 2.29 -11.66 -17.84
N GLY A 271 2.60 -10.38 -18.02
CA GLY A 271 3.82 -9.89 -18.62
C GLY A 271 4.99 -9.93 -17.62
N ASN A 272 5.90 -8.96 -17.71
CA ASN A 272 7.23 -9.07 -17.11
C ASN A 272 7.22 -9.00 -15.57
N ILE A 273 8.09 -9.81 -14.96
CA ILE A 273 8.40 -9.79 -13.52
C ILE A 273 9.87 -9.39 -13.37
N SER A 274 10.14 -8.31 -12.66
CA SER A 274 11.50 -7.84 -12.38
C SER A 274 11.65 -7.57 -10.89
N ILE A 275 12.57 -8.28 -10.22
CA ILE A 275 12.81 -8.14 -8.78
C ILE A 275 14.31 -7.90 -8.58
N SER A 276 14.66 -6.78 -7.96
CA SER A 276 16.02 -6.50 -7.52
C SER A 276 16.06 -6.22 -6.03
N ALA A 277 17.10 -6.71 -5.35
CA ALA A 277 17.33 -6.45 -3.94
C ALA A 277 18.83 -6.37 -3.63
N LYS A 278 19.19 -5.57 -2.62
CA LYS A 278 20.56 -5.50 -2.14
C LYS A 278 21.02 -6.80 -1.51
N TYR A 279 20.14 -7.43 -0.75
CA TYR A 279 20.40 -8.63 0.03
C TYR A 279 19.46 -9.76 -0.42
N HIS A 280 18.74 -10.40 0.49
CA HIS A 280 18.01 -11.63 0.22
C HIS A 280 16.73 -11.41 -0.59
N ILE A 281 16.43 -12.34 -1.50
CA ILE A 281 15.14 -12.41 -2.20
C ILE A 281 14.48 -13.74 -1.87
N SER A 282 13.23 -13.69 -1.42
CA SER A 282 12.33 -14.83 -1.40
C SER A 282 11.14 -14.52 -2.31
N ALA A 283 10.92 -15.32 -3.35
CA ALA A 283 9.89 -15.08 -4.34
C ALA A 283 9.12 -16.37 -4.66
N THR A 284 7.80 -16.36 -4.43
CA THR A 284 6.93 -17.53 -4.66
C THR A 284 5.77 -17.16 -5.58
N ILE A 285 5.61 -17.92 -6.67
CA ILE A 285 4.46 -17.89 -7.58
C ILE A 285 3.73 -19.24 -7.47
N PRO A 286 2.46 -19.31 -7.03
CA PRO A 286 1.70 -20.56 -6.94
C PRO A 286 1.56 -21.28 -8.30
N PHE A 287 1.81 -22.59 -8.31
CA PHE A 287 1.82 -23.45 -9.50
C PHE A 287 0.44 -23.77 -10.10
N GLU A 288 -0.64 -23.33 -9.48
CA GLU A 288 -2.02 -23.63 -9.89
C GLU A 288 -2.43 -22.97 -11.22
N THR A 289 -1.63 -22.03 -11.73
CA THR A 289 -1.92 -21.36 -13.02
C THR A 289 -1.32 -22.12 -14.21
N SER A 290 -1.88 -23.30 -14.47
CA SER A 290 -1.59 -24.16 -15.61
C SER A 290 -2.09 -23.56 -16.93
N GLN A 291 -1.29 -22.72 -17.58
CA GLN A 291 -1.40 -22.45 -19.02
C GLN A 291 -0.14 -21.78 -19.55
N LYS A 292 0.23 -22.05 -20.82
CA LYS A 292 1.43 -21.54 -21.51
C LYS A 292 1.50 -20.01 -21.41
N LYS A 293 2.61 -19.46 -20.91
CA LYS A 293 2.75 -18.02 -20.68
C LYS A 293 3.92 -17.47 -21.47
N ASP A 294 3.76 -16.25 -21.99
CA ASP A 294 4.85 -15.41 -22.46
C ASP A 294 5.21 -14.39 -21.36
N THR A 295 6.06 -14.81 -20.44
CA THR A 295 6.48 -14.03 -19.27
C THR A 295 8.00 -14.01 -19.22
N THR A 296 8.58 -12.82 -19.11
CA THR A 296 9.99 -12.65 -18.79
C THR A 296 10.13 -12.46 -17.29
N ILE A 297 10.94 -13.30 -16.64
CA ILE A 297 11.25 -13.18 -15.21
C ILE A 297 12.73 -12.82 -15.06
N SER A 298 13.01 -11.75 -14.32
CA SER A 298 14.37 -11.35 -13.95
C SER A 298 14.44 -11.12 -12.45
N ILE A 299 15.33 -11.84 -11.78
CA ILE A 299 15.57 -11.72 -10.34
C ILE A 299 17.06 -11.48 -10.11
N LEU A 300 17.40 -10.39 -9.42
CA LEU A 300 18.77 -10.00 -9.10
C LEU A 300 18.93 -9.73 -7.61
N SER A 301 19.78 -10.50 -6.96
CA SER A 301 20.31 -10.21 -5.63
C SER A 301 21.77 -9.77 -5.74
N GLU A 302 22.12 -8.63 -5.14
CA GLU A 302 23.50 -8.14 -5.18
C GLU A 302 24.41 -8.84 -4.16
N ARG A 303 23.94 -9.07 -2.92
CA ARG A 303 24.76 -9.54 -1.79
C ARG A 303 24.05 -10.57 -0.90
N GLY A 304 23.00 -11.21 -1.40
CA GLY A 304 22.26 -12.20 -0.63
C GLY A 304 21.80 -13.40 -1.44
N ASN A 305 21.22 -14.35 -0.73
CA ASN A 305 20.69 -15.56 -1.34
C ASN A 305 19.33 -15.31 -1.99
N ILE A 306 19.03 -16.09 -3.03
CA ILE A 306 17.72 -16.13 -3.68
C ILE A 306 17.06 -17.46 -3.35
N ASN A 307 15.87 -17.40 -2.75
CA ASN A 307 14.95 -18.53 -2.64
C ASN A 307 13.77 -18.31 -3.57
N ALA A 308 13.63 -19.14 -4.61
CA ALA A 308 12.69 -18.89 -5.69
C ALA A 308 11.84 -20.11 -6.03
N HIS A 309 10.52 -19.96 -5.96
CA HIS A 309 9.54 -20.95 -6.40
C HIS A 309 8.72 -20.32 -7.54
N LEU A 310 9.09 -20.58 -8.80
CA LEU A 310 8.62 -19.78 -9.94
C LEU A 310 8.02 -20.63 -11.05
N LEU A 311 7.16 -20.01 -11.85
CA LEU A 311 6.75 -20.53 -13.15
C LEU A 311 7.80 -20.11 -14.19
N ALA A 312 8.61 -21.05 -14.69
CA ALA A 312 9.53 -20.76 -15.78
C ALA A 312 8.74 -20.61 -17.09
N SER A 313 9.01 -19.54 -17.83
CA SER A 313 8.27 -19.13 -19.04
C SER A 313 9.27 -18.83 -20.16
N THR A 314 8.97 -17.95 -21.12
CA THR A 314 9.80 -17.71 -22.33
C THR A 314 11.26 -17.43 -21.97
N PHE A 315 11.48 -16.63 -20.93
CA PHE A 315 12.80 -16.35 -20.38
C PHE A 315 12.74 -16.16 -18.86
N THR A 316 13.63 -16.82 -18.13
CA THR A 316 13.78 -16.69 -16.68
C THR A 316 15.26 -16.55 -16.36
N ASN A 317 15.65 -15.41 -15.80
CA ASN A 317 17.00 -15.13 -15.34
C ASN A 317 17.01 -14.91 -13.83
N ILE A 318 17.86 -15.68 -13.13
CA ILE A 318 18.06 -15.58 -11.69
C ILE A 318 19.54 -15.38 -11.41
N THR A 319 19.91 -14.22 -10.90
CA THR A 319 21.31 -13.83 -10.64
C THR A 319 21.50 -13.50 -9.16
N ALA A 320 22.31 -14.30 -8.45
CA ALA A 320 22.82 -14.00 -7.12
C ALA A 320 24.30 -13.60 -7.22
N ALA A 321 24.56 -12.30 -7.33
CA ALA A 321 25.90 -11.77 -7.64
C ALA A 321 26.94 -12.03 -6.54
N ALA A 322 26.50 -12.15 -5.29
CA ALA A 322 27.32 -12.60 -4.16
C ALA A 322 26.45 -13.40 -3.16
N GLY A 323 25.85 -14.48 -3.64
CA GLY A 323 24.98 -15.35 -2.83
C GLY A 323 24.70 -16.70 -3.49
N ASP A 324 23.87 -17.50 -2.81
CA ASP A 324 23.36 -18.78 -3.28
C ASP A 324 22.02 -18.62 -4.02
N ILE A 325 21.70 -19.59 -4.89
CA ILE A 325 20.37 -19.78 -5.47
C ILE A 325 19.82 -21.11 -4.97
N ILE A 326 18.63 -21.08 -4.38
CA ILE A 326 17.86 -22.27 -4.02
C ILE A 326 16.49 -22.11 -4.64
N GLY A 327 16.00 -23.10 -5.39
CA GLY A 327 14.69 -22.92 -5.99
C GLY A 327 14.07 -24.13 -6.66
N ARG A 328 12.80 -23.91 -7.02
CA ARG A 328 11.97 -24.83 -7.77
C ARG A 328 11.36 -24.08 -8.94
N LEU A 329 11.52 -24.61 -10.15
CA LEU A 329 10.94 -24.03 -11.35
C LEU A 329 9.94 -25.00 -11.96
N LEU A 330 8.74 -24.48 -12.22
CA LEU A 330 7.73 -25.18 -12.98
C LEU A 330 7.67 -24.58 -14.39
N PRO A 331 8.18 -25.26 -15.40
CA PRO A 331 8.18 -24.74 -16.75
C PRO A 331 6.80 -24.71 -17.41
N THR A 332 6.63 -23.79 -18.37
CA THR A 332 5.40 -23.60 -19.14
C THR A 332 5.68 -23.50 -20.64
N GLY A 333 5.80 -24.65 -21.32
CA GLY A 333 6.06 -24.71 -22.75
C GLY A 333 7.56 -24.69 -23.09
N MET A 334 7.95 -23.92 -24.11
CA MET A 334 9.37 -23.73 -24.45
C MET A 334 9.95 -22.62 -23.57
N SER A 335 10.87 -22.98 -22.67
CA SER A 335 11.42 -22.03 -21.69
C SER A 335 12.93 -21.91 -21.79
N THR A 336 13.43 -20.67 -21.69
CA THR A 336 14.85 -20.40 -21.50
C THR A 336 15.12 -20.05 -20.05
N VAL A 337 16.01 -20.77 -19.39
CA VAL A 337 16.34 -20.56 -17.97
C VAL A 337 17.84 -20.27 -17.85
N GLU A 338 18.17 -19.14 -17.26
CA GLU A 338 19.54 -18.75 -16.95
C GLU A 338 19.68 -18.53 -15.45
N THR A 339 20.63 -19.21 -14.83
CA THR A 339 20.98 -18.96 -13.43
C THR A 339 22.46 -18.65 -13.29
N TYR A 340 22.77 -17.67 -12.44
CA TYR A 340 24.14 -17.31 -12.09
C TYR A 340 24.23 -17.12 -10.57
N SER A 341 25.01 -17.95 -9.89
CA SER A 341 25.36 -17.78 -8.48
C SER A 341 26.85 -17.56 -8.32
N LYS A 342 27.23 -16.67 -7.39
CA LYS A 342 28.62 -16.57 -6.95
C LYS A 342 29.02 -17.81 -6.15
N PHE A 343 28.14 -18.29 -5.29
CA PHE A 343 28.34 -19.48 -4.48
C PHE A 343 27.48 -20.61 -5.04
N ASN A 344 26.58 -21.20 -4.24
CA ASN A 344 25.94 -22.45 -4.58
C ASN A 344 24.65 -22.27 -5.38
N THR A 345 24.30 -23.25 -6.21
CA THR A 345 23.00 -23.35 -6.88
C THR A 345 22.39 -24.72 -6.61
N SER A 346 21.17 -24.74 -6.06
CA SER A 346 20.31 -25.93 -5.96
C SER A 346 18.98 -25.65 -6.64
N LEU A 347 18.69 -26.36 -7.73
CA LEU A 347 17.52 -26.09 -8.56
C LEU A 347 16.80 -27.37 -8.94
N VAL A 348 15.49 -27.42 -8.71
CA VAL A 348 14.64 -28.53 -9.14
C VAL A 348 13.68 -28.07 -10.23
N ILE A 349 13.67 -28.76 -11.37
CA ILE A 349 12.70 -28.58 -12.45
C ILE A 349 11.56 -29.58 -12.28
N GLU A 350 10.33 -29.08 -12.11
CA GLU A 350 9.22 -29.91 -11.60
C GLU A 350 8.46 -30.71 -12.69
N ARG A 351 8.58 -30.37 -13.98
CA ARG A 351 7.81 -31.05 -15.06
C ARG A 351 8.58 -31.20 -16.37
N PRO A 352 8.31 -32.29 -17.12
CA PRO A 352 8.74 -32.47 -18.50
C PRO A 352 8.41 -31.29 -19.41
N GLY A 353 9.23 -31.08 -20.44
CA GLY A 353 8.98 -30.05 -21.44
C GLY A 353 10.17 -29.75 -22.37
N ALA A 354 10.12 -28.58 -23.02
CA ALA A 354 11.15 -28.13 -23.95
C ALA A 354 11.97 -27.00 -23.34
N PHE A 355 13.27 -27.22 -23.12
CA PHE A 355 14.12 -26.28 -22.38
C PHE A 355 15.42 -25.95 -23.07
N LYS A 356 15.80 -24.67 -22.96
CA LYS A 356 17.19 -24.24 -23.09
C LYS A 356 17.62 -23.69 -21.74
N ALA A 357 18.57 -24.32 -21.10
CA ALA A 357 18.98 -23.92 -19.77
C ALA A 357 20.49 -23.72 -19.69
N ARG A 358 20.90 -22.67 -18.99
CA ARG A 358 22.28 -22.43 -18.60
C ARG A 358 22.33 -22.11 -17.12
N HIS A 359 23.07 -22.92 -16.37
CA HIS A 359 23.25 -22.76 -14.95
C HIS A 359 24.73 -22.59 -14.63
N VAL A 360 25.07 -21.53 -13.91
CA VAL A 360 26.45 -21.18 -13.57
C VAL A 360 26.58 -20.99 -12.06
N ALA A 361 27.53 -21.69 -11.45
CA ALA A 361 28.03 -21.43 -10.10
C ALA A 361 29.52 -21.10 -10.17
N TYR A 362 29.90 -19.92 -9.67
CA TYR A 362 31.27 -19.41 -9.88
C TYR A 362 32.29 -19.99 -8.89
N ASP A 363 32.08 -19.81 -7.58
CA ASP A 363 32.98 -20.30 -6.50
C ASP A 363 32.34 -21.45 -5.68
N GLY A 364 31.15 -21.91 -6.05
CA GLY A 364 30.38 -22.89 -5.28
C GLY A 364 29.96 -24.09 -6.09
N TRP A 365 29.16 -24.94 -5.45
CA TRP A 365 28.59 -26.13 -6.09
C TRP A 365 27.28 -25.85 -6.81
N ILE A 366 26.99 -26.67 -7.81
CA ILE A 366 25.76 -26.62 -8.58
C ILE A 366 25.15 -28.01 -8.66
N ASP A 367 23.90 -28.09 -8.25
CA ASP A 367 23.07 -29.30 -8.26
C ASP A 367 21.75 -28.94 -8.94
N VAL A 368 21.54 -29.48 -10.13
CA VAL A 368 20.31 -29.25 -10.88
C VAL A 368 19.63 -30.59 -11.17
N GLU A 369 18.35 -30.64 -10.85
CA GLU A 369 17.53 -31.83 -11.00
C GLU A 369 16.46 -31.59 -12.08
N TYR A 370 16.46 -32.45 -13.10
CA TYR A 370 15.54 -32.39 -14.24
C TYR A 370 14.68 -33.66 -14.34
N PRO A 371 13.43 -33.55 -14.85
CA PRO A 371 12.60 -34.72 -15.13
C PRO A 371 13.25 -35.60 -16.19
N ASP A 372 12.97 -36.91 -16.20
CA ASP A 372 13.53 -37.85 -17.20
C ASP A 372 13.18 -37.52 -18.64
N GLU A 373 12.02 -36.92 -18.87
CA GLU A 373 11.52 -36.58 -20.20
C GLU A 373 11.66 -35.07 -20.47
N TRP A 374 12.56 -34.68 -21.38
CA TRP A 374 12.64 -33.33 -21.89
C TRP A 374 13.24 -33.28 -23.30
N THR A 375 13.13 -32.11 -23.93
CA THR A 375 13.77 -31.80 -25.20
C THR A 375 14.57 -30.50 -25.08
N GLY A 376 15.65 -30.37 -25.84
CA GLY A 376 16.47 -29.15 -25.87
C GLY A 376 17.84 -29.28 -25.19
N GLY A 377 18.45 -28.15 -24.84
CA GLY A 377 19.86 -28.08 -24.46
C GLY A 377 20.05 -27.57 -23.03
N ILE A 378 20.76 -28.33 -22.22
CA ILE A 378 21.08 -27.98 -20.84
C ILE A 378 22.59 -27.81 -20.71
N LYS A 379 23.02 -26.68 -20.18
CA LYS A 379 24.41 -26.38 -19.88
C LYS A 379 24.56 -26.08 -18.39
N VAL A 380 25.41 -26.83 -17.71
CA VAL A 380 25.71 -26.66 -16.29
C VAL A 380 27.19 -26.36 -16.18
N GLU A 381 27.55 -25.28 -15.50
CA GLU A 381 28.93 -24.81 -15.38
C GLU A 381 29.24 -24.54 -13.90
N SER A 382 30.16 -25.32 -13.31
CA SER A 382 30.93 -24.88 -12.14
C SER A 382 32.35 -24.53 -12.61
N LEU A 383 33.00 -23.55 -12.00
CA LEU A 383 34.40 -23.23 -12.34
C LEU A 383 35.43 -23.99 -11.48
N HIS A 384 34.99 -24.98 -10.69
CA HIS A 384 35.88 -25.91 -9.96
C HIS A 384 36.00 -27.26 -10.69
N ARG A 385 36.60 -28.35 -10.15
CA ARG A 385 37.10 -29.53 -10.93
C ARG A 385 36.34 -30.87 -10.75
N ARG A 386 35.64 -31.41 -11.79
CA ARG A 386 34.92 -32.73 -12.02
C ARG A 386 33.37 -32.75 -12.25
N ALA A 387 32.90 -32.75 -13.49
CA ALA A 387 31.48 -32.74 -13.79
C ALA A 387 30.82 -34.14 -13.68
N GLU A 388 29.57 -34.19 -13.19
CA GLU A 388 28.80 -35.42 -13.05
C GLU A 388 27.39 -35.32 -13.66
N ILE A 389 26.95 -36.43 -14.26
CA ILE A 389 25.58 -36.65 -14.74
C ILE A 389 25.09 -37.94 -14.09
N LEU A 390 24.17 -37.82 -13.14
CA LEU A 390 23.71 -38.91 -12.28
C LEU A 390 22.25 -39.27 -12.57
N GLY A 391 21.95 -40.56 -12.64
CA GLY A 391 20.60 -41.10 -12.80
C GLY A 391 19.78 -40.98 -11.52
N ILE A 392 18.55 -41.48 -11.58
CA ILE A 392 17.57 -41.48 -10.47
C ILE A 392 18.11 -42.25 -9.25
N ASP A 393 18.90 -43.30 -9.49
CA ASP A 393 19.54 -44.13 -8.47
C ASP A 393 20.82 -43.50 -7.87
N GLY A 394 21.21 -42.32 -8.36
CA GLY A 394 22.44 -41.63 -7.97
C GLY A 394 23.72 -42.19 -8.60
N ALA A 395 23.62 -43.17 -9.51
CA ALA A 395 24.76 -43.70 -10.25
C ALA A 395 25.00 -42.88 -11.54
N GLU A 396 26.23 -42.91 -12.08
CA GLU A 396 26.52 -42.27 -13.37
C GLU A 396 25.72 -42.94 -14.49
N VAL A 397 25.04 -42.12 -15.31
CA VAL A 397 24.17 -42.63 -16.37
C VAL A 397 25.00 -43.30 -17.48
N GLY A 398 24.51 -44.43 -18.00
CA GLY A 398 25.11 -45.07 -19.16
C GLY A 398 25.08 -44.15 -20.40
N GLY A 399 26.22 -44.02 -21.09
CA GLY A 399 26.34 -43.18 -22.29
C GLY A 399 26.92 -41.79 -22.06
N VAL A 400 27.31 -41.44 -20.83
CA VAL A 400 28.09 -40.23 -20.54
C VAL A 400 29.47 -40.33 -21.21
N VAL A 401 29.87 -39.25 -21.88
CA VAL A 401 31.21 -39.12 -22.45
C VAL A 401 31.98 -38.03 -21.71
N ARG A 402 33.23 -38.33 -21.35
CA ARG A 402 34.11 -37.44 -20.59
C ARG A 402 35.27 -36.95 -21.45
N GLU A 403 35.48 -35.64 -21.50
CA GLU A 403 36.62 -35.01 -22.19
C GLU A 403 37.77 -34.70 -21.23
N ARG A 404 38.97 -34.48 -21.80
CA ARG A 404 40.21 -34.25 -21.03
C ARG A 404 40.20 -33.01 -20.14
N GLU A 405 39.25 -32.09 -20.34
CA GLU A 405 39.14 -30.81 -19.61
C GLU A 405 38.09 -30.84 -18.49
N GLY A 406 37.62 -32.03 -18.08
CA GLY A 406 36.60 -32.16 -17.02
C GLY A 406 35.17 -31.86 -17.48
N LYS A 407 34.98 -31.65 -18.77
CA LYS A 407 33.66 -31.57 -19.42
C LYS A 407 33.06 -32.97 -19.58
N VAL A 408 31.78 -33.12 -19.25
CA VAL A 408 31.01 -34.33 -19.56
C VAL A 408 29.77 -33.97 -20.38
N TYR A 409 29.36 -34.88 -21.24
CA TYR A 409 28.15 -34.71 -22.02
C TYR A 409 27.34 -36.00 -22.13
N LEU A 410 26.03 -35.83 -22.23
CA LEU A 410 25.07 -36.90 -22.47
C LEU A 410 24.12 -36.44 -23.57
N ASN A 411 23.98 -37.28 -24.60
CA ASN A 411 22.86 -37.16 -25.53
C ASN A 411 21.69 -37.92 -24.90
N GLY A 412 20.61 -37.22 -24.58
CA GLY A 412 19.40 -37.84 -24.06
C GLY A 412 18.77 -38.78 -25.07
N GLN A 413 17.82 -39.61 -24.63
CA GLN A 413 16.91 -40.28 -25.55
C GLN A 413 15.90 -39.24 -26.07
N GLY A 414 15.88 -39.00 -27.39
CA GLY A 414 15.18 -37.84 -27.98
C GLY A 414 16.10 -36.63 -28.14
N GLU A 415 15.62 -35.52 -28.69
CA GLU A 415 16.41 -34.33 -29.08
C GLU A 415 17.05 -33.54 -27.89
N GLY A 416 17.26 -34.18 -26.73
CA GLY A 416 17.87 -33.61 -25.53
C GLY A 416 19.39 -33.72 -25.51
N ARG A 417 20.09 -32.66 -25.07
CA ARG A 417 21.55 -32.65 -24.86
C ARG A 417 21.89 -32.00 -23.53
N VAL A 418 22.77 -32.65 -22.76
CA VAL A 418 23.34 -32.10 -21.51
C VAL A 418 24.83 -31.91 -21.70
N GLU A 419 25.33 -30.73 -21.35
CA GLU A 419 26.75 -30.44 -21.20
C GLU A 419 27.01 -29.94 -19.78
N VAL A 420 27.87 -30.63 -19.04
CA VAL A 420 28.29 -30.22 -17.70
C VAL A 420 29.78 -29.91 -17.75
N PHE A 421 30.15 -28.71 -17.32
CA PHE A 421 31.51 -28.21 -17.24
C PHE A 421 31.86 -27.98 -15.79
N GLY A 422 33.11 -28.30 -15.45
CA GLY A 422 33.68 -28.04 -14.14
C GLY A 422 33.86 -29.30 -13.33
N GLY A 423 33.84 -29.14 -12.01
CA GLY A 423 33.08 -29.96 -11.08
C GLY A 423 33.76 -30.42 -9.78
N GLU A 424 33.65 -31.65 -9.30
CA GLU A 424 33.44 -32.14 -7.92
C GLU A 424 32.21 -31.47 -7.33
N ASP A 425 32.05 -30.20 -7.65
CA ASP A 425 31.00 -29.28 -7.32
C ASP A 425 29.99 -29.06 -8.48
N ALA A 426 29.98 -29.85 -9.57
CA ALA A 426 28.98 -29.72 -10.64
C ALA A 426 28.24 -31.02 -10.93
N VAL A 427 26.97 -31.06 -10.55
CA VAL A 427 26.11 -32.24 -10.62
C VAL A 427 24.82 -31.92 -11.39
N PHE A 428 24.54 -32.74 -12.40
CA PHE A 428 23.23 -32.83 -13.04
C PHE A 428 22.57 -34.14 -12.60
N ARG A 429 21.32 -34.10 -12.13
CA ARG A 429 20.56 -35.28 -11.73
C ARG A 429 19.25 -35.43 -12.50
N PHE A 430 18.90 -36.69 -12.73
CA PHE A 430 17.58 -37.10 -13.21
C PHE A 430 16.61 -37.33 -12.05
N ARG A 431 15.35 -36.92 -12.22
CA ARG A 431 14.27 -37.09 -11.25
C ARG A 431 13.32 -38.21 -11.63
N GLY A 432 13.14 -39.15 -10.70
CA GLY A 432 12.19 -40.28 -10.81
C GLY A 432 10.77 -39.98 -10.40
#